data_AF-A0A4R2Z6A2-F1
#
_entry.id   AF-A0A4R2Z6A2-F1
#
_cell.length_a   1.000
_cell.length_b   1.000
_cell.length_c   1.000
_cell.angle_alpha   90.00
_cell.angle_beta   90.00
_cell.angle_gamma   90.00
#
_symmetry.space_group_name_H-M   'P 1'
#
loop_
_entity.id
_entity.type
_entity.pdbx_description
1 polymer ?
#
loop_
_entity_poly.entity_id
_entity_poly.type
_entity_poly.pdbx_seq_one_letter_code
_entity_poly.pdbx_strand_id
1 'polypeptide(L)' 'MLFSIISLVVILILTTLFYFTYKYHLSNRGYIQCQGIPLGWTPGMATQYVLDESLCQN' A
#
# COMPACT_ATOMS: atom_id res chain seq x y z
N MET A 1 16.99 7.25 25.75
CA MET A 1 17.32 6.11 24.87
C MET A 1 16.19 5.09 24.83
N LEU A 2 15.74 4.54 25.97
CA LEU A 2 14.65 3.55 26.03
C LEU A 2 13.32 4.04 25.45
N PHE A 3 12.90 5.26 25.81
CA PHE A 3 11.65 5.87 25.29
C PHE A 3 11.64 5.97 23.76
N SER A 4 12.78 6.32 23.14
CA SER A 4 12.92 6.43 21.69
C SER A 4 12.75 5.07 20.99
N ILE A 5 13.27 3.99 21.60
CA ILE A 5 13.13 2.63 21.04
C ILE A 5 11.68 2.17 21.10
N ILE A 6 10.99 2.42 22.22
CA ILE A 6 9.56 2.09 22.36
C ILE A 6 8.74 2.82 21.30
N SER A 7 8.97 4.12 21.08
CA SER A 7 8.28 4.88 20.04
C SER A 7 8.50 4.34 18.64
N LEU A 8 9.72 3.93 18.30
CA LEU A 8 10.02 3.32 16.99
C LEU A 8 9.27 2.00 16.79
N VAL A 9 9.24 1.14 17.82
CA VAL A 9 8.50 -0.12 17.77
C VAL A 9 7.00 0.12 17.58
N VAL A 10 6.43 1.09 18.30
CA VAL A 10 5.00 1.44 18.16
C VAL A 10 4.69 1.94 16.74
N ILE A 11 5.54 2.80 16.16
CA ILE A 11 5.36 3.28 14.79
C ILE A 11 5.44 2.13 13.78
N LEU A 12 6.37 1.19 13.95
CA LEU A 12 6.48 0.01 13.08
C LEU A 12 5.22 -0.87 13.16
N ILE A 13 4.68 -1.06 14.35
CA ILE A 13 3.44 -1.83 14.54
C ILE A 13 2.25 -1.11 13.87
N LEU A 14 2.11 0.20 14.09
CA LEU A 14 1.00 0.96 13.50
C LEU A 14 1.06 1.01 11.98
N THR A 15 2.25 1.21 11.40
CA THR A 15 2.45 1.27 9.94
C THR A 15 2.17 -0.09 9.29
N THR A 16 2.61 -1.19 9.90
CA THR A 16 2.32 -2.54 9.40
C THR A 16 0.84 -2.87 9.50
N LEU A 17 0.19 -2.59 10.64
CA LEU A 17 -1.26 -2.78 10.80
C LEU A 17 -2.07 -1.95 9.80
N PHE A 18 -1.69 -0.68 9.60
CA PHE A 18 -2.34 0.19 8.62
C PHE A 18 -2.20 -0.37 7.21
N TYR A 19 -1.00 -0.81 6.83
CA TYR A 19 -0.76 -1.40 5.51
C TYR A 19 -1.63 -2.64 5.25
N PHE A 20 -1.69 -3.57 6.21
CA PHE A 20 -2.52 -4.77 6.07
C PHE A 20 -4.02 -4.44 6.03
N THR A 21 -4.49 -3.58 6.93
CA THR A 21 -5.90 -3.18 6.99
C THR A 21 -6.34 -2.46 5.72
N TYR A 22 -5.48 -1.58 5.21
CA TYR A 22 -5.73 -0.85 3.96
C TYR A 22 -5.83 -1.80 2.76
N LYS A 23 -4.88 -2.75 2.64
CA LYS A 23 -4.92 -3.77 1.58
C LYS A 23 -6.13 -4.69 1.71
N TYR A 24 -6.45 -5.13 2.92
CA TYR A 24 -7.63 -5.95 3.18
C TYR A 24 -8.91 -5.22 2.76
N HIS A 25 -9.03 -3.95 3.11
CA HIS A 25 -10.20 -3.15 2.78
C HIS A 25 -10.33 -2.87 1.28
N LEU A 26 -9.21 -2.69 0.57
CA LEU A 26 -9.19 -2.63 -0.89
C LEU A 26 -9.65 -3.96 -1.51
N SER A 27 -9.08 -5.08 -1.07
CA SER A 27 -9.47 -6.41 -1.55
C SER A 27 -10.94 -6.73 -1.26
N ASN A 28 -11.44 -6.40 -0.06
CA ASN A 28 -12.84 -6.60 0.31
C ASN A 28 -13.82 -5.76 -0.51
N ARG A 29 -13.37 -4.62 -1.05
CA ARG A 29 -14.14 -3.80 -1.98
C ARG A 29 -14.01 -4.25 -3.44
N GLY A 30 -13.26 -5.33 -3.71
CA GLY A 30 -13.03 -5.87 -5.05
C GLY A 30 -11.93 -5.16 -5.84
N TYR A 31 -11.07 -4.37 -5.18
CA TYR A 31 -9.94 -3.76 -5.87
C TYR A 31 -8.82 -4.78 -6.11
N ILE A 32 -8.33 -4.81 -7.34
CA ILE A 32 -7.21 -5.61 -7.83
C ILE A 32 -5.97 -4.73 -7.90
N GLN A 33 -4.83 -5.26 -7.47
CA GLN A 33 -3.54 -4.57 -7.51
C GLN A 33 -2.87 -4.78 -8.87
N CYS A 34 -2.54 -3.70 -9.57
CA CYS A 34 -1.87 -3.74 -10.88
C CYS A 34 -0.63 -2.86 -10.92
N GLN A 35 0.26 -3.15 -11.87
CA GLN A 35 1.40 -2.29 -12.16
C GLN A 35 0.84 -0.95 -12.66
N GLY A 36 1.05 0.11 -11.89
CA GLY A 36 0.63 1.44 -12.28
C GLY A 36 1.62 2.02 -13.28
N ILE A 37 1.13 2.87 -14.17
CA ILE A 37 2.00 3.71 -14.99
C ILE A 37 2.59 4.78 -14.08
N PRO A 38 3.93 4.90 -13.94
CA PRO A 38 4.52 5.98 -13.19
C PRO A 38 4.24 7.30 -13.92
N LEU A 39 3.17 8.00 -13.52
CA LEU A 39 2.84 9.34 -14.04
C LEU A 39 3.80 10.43 -13.52
N GLY A 40 4.80 10.05 -12.71
CA GLY A 40 5.81 10.92 -12.13
C GLY A 40 7.21 10.32 -12.15
N TRP A 41 8.17 11.03 -11.56
CA TRP A 41 9.60 10.74 -11.65
C TRP A 41 10.09 9.56 -10.79
N THR A 42 9.18 8.81 -10.17
CA THR A 42 9.51 7.66 -9.30
C THR A 42 9.31 6.35 -10.07
N PRO A 43 10.37 5.82 -10.73
CA PRO A 43 10.29 4.56 -11.47
C PRO A 43 10.05 3.38 -10.51
N GLY A 44 9.20 2.44 -10.94
CA GLY A 44 9.05 1.13 -10.28
C GLY A 44 8.19 1.07 -9.01
N MET A 45 7.59 2.18 -8.56
CA MET A 45 6.74 2.20 -7.35
C MET A 45 5.25 2.51 -7.60
N ALA A 46 4.85 2.73 -8.85
CA ALA A 46 3.45 2.98 -9.15
C ALA A 46 2.66 1.66 -8.98
N THR A 47 1.87 1.58 -7.92
CA THR A 47 0.87 0.50 -7.72
C THR A 47 -0.50 1.12 -7.90
N GLN A 48 -1.24 0.66 -8.91
CA GLN A 48 -2.62 1.08 -9.14
C GLN A 48 -3.58 0.05 -8.54
N TYR A 49 -4.66 0.51 -7.92
CA TYR A 49 -5.75 -0.36 -7.47
C TYR A 49 -6.98 -0.08 -8.32
N VAL A 50 -7.45 -1.07 -9.07
CA VAL A 50 -8.59 -0.96 -9.99
C VAL A 50 -9.70 -1.93 -9.61
N LEU A 51 -10.96 -1.62 -9.96
CA LEU A 51 -12.10 -2.52 -9.69
C LEU A 51 -12.29 -3.59 -10.77
N ASP A 52 -11.73 -3.37 -11.95
CA ASP A 52 -11.83 -4.28 -13.09
C ASP A 52 -10.42 -4.53 -13.63
N GLU A 53 -10.07 -5.80 -13.82
CA GLU A 53 -8.80 -6.25 -14.37
C GLU A 53 -8.57 -5.69 -15.79
N SER A 54 -9.63 -5.39 -16.53
CA SER A 54 -9.54 -4.73 -17.85
C SER A 54 -8.93 -3.32 -17.79
N LEU A 55 -8.95 -2.68 -16.61
CA LEU A 55 -8.35 -1.36 -16.36
C LEU A 55 -6.87 -1.43 -15.98
N CYS A 56 -6.33 -2.64 -15.81
CA CYS A 56 -4.90 -2.85 -15.69
C CYS A 56 -4.30 -2.73 -17.09
N GLN A 57 -3.86 -1.51 -17.44
CA GLN A 57 -3.10 -1.29 -18.67
C GLN A 57 -1.84 -2.15 -18.63
N ASN A 58 -1.80 -3.15 -19.52
CA ASN A 58 -0.69 -4.07 -19.72
C ASN A 58 0.50 -3.37 -20.38
#